data_AF-A0A2H6FA20-F1
#
_entry.id   AF-A0A2H6FA20-F1
#
_cell.length_a   1.000
_cell.length_b   1.000
_cell.length_c   1.000
_cell.angle_alpha   90.00
_cell.angle_beta   90.00
_cell.angle_gamma   90.00
#
_symmetry.space_group_name_H-M   'P 1'
#
loop_
_entity.id
_entity.type
_entity.pdbx_description
1 polymer ?
#
loop_
_entity_poly.entity_id
_entity_poly.type
_entity_poly.pdbx_seq_one_letter_code
_entity_poly.pdbx_strand_id
1 'polypeptide(L)'
;MKYKVFIGFVLLETLVVISLFMHSMVSLRNSMPEIKKKKDIVNELMLTDLSIWTEARYTRNPSQADWFAPFQDYPSSIEHFPAGSIIAPGNIRGPAKSGSDRSTTNLHKEE
;
A
#
# COMPACT_ATOMS: atom_id res chain seq x y z
N MET A 1 0.35 -38.09 -28.53
CA MET A 1 -0.64 -38.06 -27.42
C MET A 1 -0.18 -37.18 -26.26
N LYS A 2 1.06 -37.31 -25.75
CA LYS A 2 1.60 -36.51 -24.62
C LYS A 2 1.47 -34.98 -24.79
N TYR A 3 1.80 -34.44 -25.97
CA TYR A 3 1.68 -33.00 -26.23
C TYR A 3 0.23 -32.47 -26.22
N LYS A 4 -0.75 -33.29 -26.63
CA LYS A 4 -2.18 -32.90 -26.60
C LYS A 4 -2.68 -32.74 -25.16
N VAL A 5 -2.25 -33.63 -24.27
CA VAL A 5 -2.56 -33.56 -22.83
C VAL A 5 -1.91 -32.31 -22.21
N PHE A 6 -0.64 -32.06 -22.52
CA PHE A 6 0.07 -30.86 -22.06
C PHE A 6 -0.62 -29.55 -22.51
N ILE A 7 -0.97 -29.45 -23.80
CA ILE A 7 -1.66 -28.28 -24.35
C ILE A 7 -3.04 -28.11 -23.69
N GLY A 8 -3.78 -29.20 -23.49
CA GLY A 8 -5.07 -29.16 -22.80
C GLY A 8 -4.96 -28.63 -21.37
N PHE A 9 -3.93 -29.05 -20.63
CA PHE A 9 -3.65 -28.56 -19.28
C PHE A 9 -3.33 -27.07 -19.27
N VAL A 10 -2.44 -26.59 -20.15
CA VAL A 10 -2.11 -25.16 -20.26
C VAL A 10 -3.34 -24.33 -20.59
N LEU A 11 -4.17 -24.77 -21.54
CA LEU A 11 -5.41 -24.06 -21.88
C LEU A 11 -6.38 -23.98 -20.70
N LEU A 12 -6.50 -25.05 -19.93
CA LEU A 12 -7.34 -25.07 -18.73
C LEU A 12 -6.84 -24.07 -17.68
N GLU A 13 -5.54 -24.10 -17.37
CA GLU A 13 -4.92 -23.14 -16.43
C GLU A 13 -5.14 -21.69 -16.89
N THR A 14 -4.93 -21.42 -18.18
CA THR A 14 -5.13 -20.08 -18.74
C THR A 14 -6.59 -19.62 -18.59
N LEU A 15 -7.54 -20.52 -18.86
CA LEU A 15 -8.97 -20.24 -18.69
C LEU A 15 -9.36 -19.97 -17.23
N VAL A 16 -8.79 -20.74 -16.29
CA VAL A 16 -9.01 -20.51 -14.85
C VAL A 16 -8.50 -19.14 -14.45
N VAL A 17 -7.29 -18.75 -14.87
CA VAL A 17 -6.74 -17.41 -14.57
C VAL A 17 -7.63 -16.32 -15.16
N ILE A 18 -8.07 -16.44 -16.41
CA ILE A 18 -8.97 -15.47 -17.04
C ILE A 18 -10.29 -15.35 -16.25
N SER A 19 -10.86 -16.47 -15.82
CA SER A 19 -12.08 -16.50 -15.02
C SER A 19 -11.90 -15.78 -13.68
N LEU A 20 -10.79 -16.01 -12.98
CA LEU A 20 -10.44 -15.32 -11.73
C LEU A 20 -10.27 -13.81 -11.93
N PHE A 21 -9.61 -13.39 -13.01
CA PHE A 21 -9.47 -11.97 -13.35
C PHE A 21 -10.84 -11.31 -13.61
N MET A 22 -11.70 -11.96 -14.39
CA MET A 22 -13.06 -11.47 -14.64
C MET A 22 -13.88 -11.37 -13.35
N HIS A 23 -13.81 -12.39 -12.49
CA HIS A 23 -14.45 -12.37 -11.17
C HIS A 23 -13.94 -11.22 -10.30
N SER A 24 -12.62 -11.01 -10.27
CA SER A 24 -12.00 -9.91 -9.55
C SER A 24 -12.47 -8.54 -10.04
N MET A 25 -12.59 -8.34 -11.36
CA MET A 25 -13.07 -7.08 -11.93
C MET A 25 -14.53 -6.79 -11.54
N VAL A 26 -15.38 -7.82 -11.57
CA VAL A 26 -16.78 -7.71 -11.14
C VAL A 26 -16.86 -7.43 -9.63
N SER A 27 -16.07 -8.15 -8.83
CA SER A 27 -16.01 -7.96 -7.38
C SER A 27 -15.60 -6.53 -7.01
N LEU A 28 -14.55 -5.99 -7.65
CA LEU A 28 -14.09 -4.62 -7.42
C LEU A 28 -15.18 -3.59 -7.74
N ARG A 29 -15.91 -3.79 -8.84
CA ARG A 29 -17.00 -2.89 -9.24
C ARG A 29 -18.16 -2.93 -8.23
N ASN A 30 -18.46 -4.11 -7.69
CA ASN A 30 -19.49 -4.27 -6.67
C ASN A 30 -19.08 -3.67 -5.31
N SER A 31 -17.79 -3.68 -4.97
CA SER A 31 -17.27 -3.08 -3.73
C SER A 31 -17.14 -1.55 -3.80
N MET A 32 -16.99 -0.96 -4.99
CA MET A 32 -16.82 0.48 -5.19
C MET A 32 -17.88 1.39 -4.51
N PRO A 33 -19.20 1.11 -4.59
CA PRO A 33 -20.20 1.93 -3.90
C PRO A 33 -20.06 1.89 -2.37
N GLU A 34 -19.66 0.76 -1.80
CA GLU A 34 -19.41 0.61 -0.37
C GLU A 34 -18.16 1.40 0.05
N ILE A 35 -17.08 1.31 -0.73
CA ILE A 35 -15.85 2.09 -0.52
C ILE A 35 -16.15 3.59 -0.53
N LYS A 36 -16.98 4.05 -1.47
CA LYS A 36 -17.37 5.47 -1.55
C LYS A 36 -18.09 5.92 -0.27
N LYS A 37 -19.07 5.16 0.21
CA LYS A 37 -19.79 5.46 1.46
C LYS A 37 -18.84 5.50 2.67
N LYS A 38 -17.92 4.55 2.77
CA LYS A 38 -16.92 4.53 3.84
C LYS A 38 -16.02 5.76 3.80
N LYS A 39 -15.61 6.18 2.59
CA LYS A 39 -14.80 7.39 2.39
C LYS A 39 -15.54 8.66 2.84
N ASP A 40 -16.84 8.75 2.58
CA ASP A 40 -17.66 9.89 3.02
C ASP A 40 -17.72 9.96 4.56
N ILE A 41 -17.91 8.83 5.24
CA ILE A 41 -17.89 8.73 6.72
C ILE A 41 -16.52 9.11 7.29
N VAL A 42 -15.43 8.62 6.68
CA VAL A 42 -14.05 8.95 7.09
C VAL A 42 -13.84 10.47 7.03
N ASN A 43 -14.31 11.12 5.96
CA ASN A 43 -14.21 12.56 5.79
C ASN A 43 -15.05 13.33 6.83
N GLU A 44 -16.30 12.91 7.05
CA GLU A 44 -17.21 13.56 8.01
C GLU A 44 -16.70 13.48 9.46
N LEU A 45 -16.13 12.34 9.84
CA LEU A 45 -15.56 12.12 11.17
C LEU A 45 -14.12 12.64 11.31
N MET A 46 -13.55 13.24 10.27
CA MET A 46 -12.15 13.64 10.20
C MET A 46 -11.18 12.51 10.60
N LEU A 47 -11.55 11.27 10.26
CA LEU A 47 -10.69 10.12 10.45
C LEU A 47 -9.52 10.27 9.47
N THR A 48 -8.31 10.07 9.99
CA THR A 48 -7.07 10.30 9.25
C THR A 48 -6.85 9.31 8.11
N ASP A 49 -7.49 8.15 8.14
CA ASP A 49 -7.42 7.17 7.05
C ASP A 49 -8.60 6.19 7.05
N LEU A 50 -8.80 5.53 5.91
CA LEU A 50 -9.70 4.38 5.79
C LEU A 50 -8.95 3.12 6.27
N SER A 51 -9.50 2.42 7.27
CA SER A 51 -8.93 1.14 7.71
C SER A 51 -9.06 0.08 6.62
N ILE A 52 -7.98 -0.18 5.87
CA ILE A 52 -7.95 -1.17 4.78
C ILE A 52 -7.95 -2.60 5.35
N TRP A 53 -7.34 -2.77 6.52
CA TRP A 53 -7.33 -4.02 7.28
C TRP A 53 -7.79 -3.80 8.71
N THR A 54 -8.27 -4.86 9.36
CA THR A 54 -8.64 -4.85 10.78
C THR A 54 -7.53 -5.40 11.68
N GLU A 55 -6.33 -5.64 11.14
CA GLU A 55 -5.19 -6.32 11.77
C GLU A 55 -4.19 -5.33 12.41
N ALA A 56 -2.89 -5.63 12.56
CA ALA A 56 -1.93 -4.78 13.31
C ALA A 56 -2.01 -3.25 13.01
N ARG A 57 -1.66 -2.39 13.98
CA ARG A 57 -1.90 -0.93 13.88
C ARG A 57 -1.26 -0.27 12.65
N TYR A 58 -0.11 -0.76 12.20
CA TYR A 58 0.59 -0.25 11.00
C TYR A 58 -0.10 -0.66 9.68
N THR A 59 -0.99 -1.65 9.69
CA THR A 59 -1.80 -2.04 8.52
C THR A 59 -3.19 -1.37 8.51
N ARG A 60 -3.70 -0.95 9.67
CA ARG A 60 -4.99 -0.23 9.76
C ARG A 60 -4.92 1.18 9.18
N ASN A 61 -3.95 1.98 9.62
CA ASN A 61 -3.80 3.37 9.19
C ASN A 61 -2.38 3.59 8.66
N PRO A 62 -2.07 3.23 7.40
CA PRO A 62 -0.70 3.30 6.89
C PRO A 62 -0.09 4.71 7.03
N SER A 63 -0.91 5.75 6.87
CA SER A 63 -0.50 7.15 7.05
C SER A 63 -0.15 7.54 8.50
N GLN A 64 -0.61 6.78 9.48
CA GLN A 64 -0.39 7.00 10.91
C GLN A 64 0.33 5.83 11.60
N ALA A 65 0.92 4.92 10.83
CA ALA A 65 1.68 3.82 11.39
C ALA A 65 2.83 4.39 12.24
N ASP A 66 2.81 4.12 13.54
CA ASP A 66 3.90 4.48 14.44
C ASP A 66 5.15 3.67 14.07
N TRP A 67 6.29 4.36 13.95
CA TRP A 67 7.61 3.78 13.64
C TRP A 67 8.09 2.78 14.70
N PHE A 68 7.52 2.84 15.91
CA PHE A 68 7.90 1.99 17.03
C PHE A 68 6.77 1.05 17.46
N ALA A 69 5.75 0.86 16.62
CA ALA A 69 4.69 -0.08 16.94
C ALA A 69 5.28 -1.50 17.10
N PRO A 70 4.99 -2.22 18.20
CA PRO A 70 5.37 -3.62 18.31
C PRO A 70 4.77 -4.40 17.13
N PHE A 71 5.52 -5.40 16.62
CA PHE A 71 5.20 -6.22 15.45
C PHE A 71 5.42 -5.57 14.07
N GLN A 72 6.19 -4.48 13.96
CA GLN A 72 6.74 -4.03 12.67
C GLN A 72 7.92 -4.90 12.19
N ASP A 73 7.70 -6.20 12.14
CA ASP A 73 8.66 -7.09 11.50
C ASP A 73 8.76 -6.74 9.99
N TYR A 74 9.86 -7.13 9.34
CA TYR A 74 10.11 -6.82 7.93
C TYR A 74 8.94 -7.27 7.04
N PRO A 75 8.72 -6.65 5.86
CA PRO A 75 7.74 -7.13 4.90
C PRO A 75 7.96 -8.63 4.64
N SER A 76 6.89 -9.42 4.73
CA SER A 76 6.92 -10.89 4.61
C SER A 76 7.57 -11.65 5.78
N SER A 77 7.72 -11.02 6.95
CA SER A 77 8.07 -11.71 8.18
C SER A 77 7.03 -12.73 8.63
N ILE A 78 7.48 -13.74 9.38
CA ILE A 78 6.60 -14.73 9.99
C ILE A 78 6.01 -14.10 11.24
N GLU A 79 4.93 -13.36 11.03
CA GLU A 79 4.18 -12.70 12.09
C GLU A 79 2.74 -13.25 12.14
N HIS A 80 2.03 -12.96 13.23
CA HIS A 80 0.69 -13.53 13.46
C HIS A 80 -0.38 -12.91 12.55
N PHE A 81 -0.11 -11.78 11.91
CA PHE A 81 -1.04 -11.06 11.05
C PHE A 81 -0.64 -11.22 9.57
N PRO A 82 -1.46 -11.88 8.72
CA PRO A 82 -1.13 -12.08 7.31
C PRO A 82 -0.94 -10.78 6.52
N ALA A 83 -1.59 -9.68 6.93
CA ALA A 83 -1.52 -8.41 6.20
C ALA A 83 -0.12 -7.75 6.20
N GLY A 84 0.75 -8.02 7.17
CA GLY A 84 2.12 -7.47 7.15
C GLY A 84 3.01 -8.04 6.05
N SER A 85 2.59 -9.12 5.39
CA SER A 85 3.26 -9.63 4.18
C SER A 85 2.95 -8.80 2.92
N ILE A 86 1.88 -7.99 2.93
CA ILE A 86 1.36 -7.29 1.75
C ILE A 86 1.84 -5.82 1.70
N ILE A 87 2.07 -5.20 2.86
CA ILE A 87 2.48 -3.80 2.95
C ILE A 87 4.00 -3.69 2.95
N ALA A 88 4.56 -3.12 1.87
CA ALA A 88 5.97 -2.76 1.82
C ALA A 88 6.25 -1.55 2.75
N PRO A 89 7.48 -1.39 3.27
CA PRO A 89 7.83 -0.26 4.11
C PRO A 89 7.68 1.01 3.27
N GLY A 90 7.12 2.07 3.85
CA GLY A 90 7.04 3.37 3.19
C GLY A 90 8.45 3.81 2.75
N ASN A 91 8.55 4.42 1.55
CA ASN A 91 9.83 4.89 1.04
C ASN A 91 10.32 6.05 1.93
N ILE A 92 11.23 5.75 2.85
CA ILE A 92 11.84 6.74 3.73
C ILE A 92 12.73 7.61 2.85
N ARG A 93 12.21 8.73 2.35
CA ARG A 93 13.08 9.83 1.92
C ARG A 93 13.76 10.32 3.18
N GLY A 94 15.03 9.95 3.35
CA GLY A 94 15.88 10.47 4.42
C GLY A 94 15.79 12.00 4.49
N PRO A 95 16.06 12.61 5.66
CA PRO A 95 15.83 14.03 5.88
C PRO A 95 16.42 14.81 4.71
N ALA A 96 15.57 15.59 4.03
CA ALA A 96 16.03 16.52 3.02
C ALA A 96 17.21 17.27 3.62
N LYS A 97 18.38 17.24 2.97
CA LYS A 97 19.57 17.95 3.42
C LYS A 97 19.18 19.41 3.66
N SER A 98 18.90 19.73 4.91
CA SER A 98 18.59 21.07 5.36
C SER A 98 19.92 21.77 5.52
N GLY A 99 20.20 22.69 4.60
CA GLY A 99 21.13 23.80 4.79
C GLY A 99 22.60 23.50 4.52
N SER A 100 23.12 24.11 3.46
CA SER A 100 24.39 24.85 3.51
C SER A 100 24.59 25.61 2.20
N ASP A 101 23.75 26.61 1.95
CA ASP A 101 24.08 27.65 0.98
C ASP A 101 23.52 29.00 1.45
N ARG A 102 23.94 29.40 2.65
CA ARG A 102 23.85 30.80 3.08
C ARG A 102 25.25 31.38 2.90
N SER A 103 25.59 31.67 1.64
CA SER A 103 26.79 32.43 1.31
C SER A 103 26.63 33.84 1.88
N THR A 104 27.34 34.07 2.97
CA THR A 104 27.62 35.37 3.58
C THR A 104 28.49 36.17 2.63
N THR A 105 27.91 36.99 1.76
CA THR A 105 28.65 38.12 1.17
C THR A 105 27.67 39.17 0.70
N ASN A 106 27.62 40.29 1.41
CA ASN A 106 27.44 41.67 0.90
C ASN A 106 26.95 42.56 2.06
N LEU A 107 27.86 42.80 2.99
CA LEU A 107 27.84 43.98 3.86
C LEU A 107 29.23 44.64 3.73
N HIS A 108 29.47 45.35 2.63
CA HIS A 108 30.42 46.47 2.60
C HIS A 108 30.34 47.29 1.31
N LYS A 109 30.57 48.60 1.47
CA LYS A 109 30.45 49.76 0.54
C LYS A 109 29.02 50.29 0.40
N GLU A 110 28.63 51.41 0.98
CA GLU A 110 29.30 52.72 1.08
C GLU A 110 29.99 53.13 -0.23
N GLU A 111 29.20 53.78 -1.11
CA GLU A 111 29.41 55.14 -1.65
C GLU A 111 28.10 55.66 -2.25
#